data_AF-A0A6M1MDI0-F1
#
_entry.id   AF-A0A6M1MDI0-F1
#
_cell.length_a   1.000
_cell.length_b   1.000
_cell.length_c   1.000
_cell.angle_alpha   90.00
_cell.angle_beta   90.00
_cell.angle_gamma   90.00
#
_symmetry.space_group_name_H-M   'P 1'
#
loop_
_entity.id
_entity.type
_entity.pdbx_description
1 polymer ?
#
loop_
_entity_poly.entity_id
_entity_poly.type
_entity_poly.pdbx_seq_one_letter_code
_entity_poly.pdbx_strand_id
1 'polypeptide(L)'
;MPIKQMTYAELAAVWEISPEAARKKVEHLRLPRSTGNDGKSRVMIDLDEVQHQAMKPRSDRRTAGDRAEADLLRQHVATLQAEVDRLAALAATHRADYERERERAERAAADLTTLADRLANAERDRAQQTAAADAARSQTERVRAEADGLRAELAAWKARPWWQRALG
;
A
#
# COMPACT_ATOMS: atom_id res chain seq x y z
N MET A 1 50.80 21.97 61.31
CA MET A 1 49.74 21.91 60.28
C MET A 1 48.40 21.92 61.01
N PRO A 2 47.56 22.95 60.83
CA PRO A 2 46.36 23.12 61.64
C PRO A 2 45.19 22.34 61.03
N ILE A 3 44.95 21.11 61.51
CA ILE A 3 43.70 20.39 61.26
C ILE A 3 42.56 21.23 61.80
N LYS A 4 41.64 21.66 60.93
CA LYS A 4 40.51 22.52 61.31
C LYS A 4 39.23 21.70 61.37
N GLN A 5 38.46 21.89 62.44
CA GLN A 5 37.10 21.37 62.55
C GLN A 5 36.12 22.40 61.98
N MET A 6 35.43 22.04 60.90
CA MET A 6 34.48 22.93 60.21
C MET A 6 33.17 22.22 59.95
N THR A 7 32.07 22.97 59.99
CA THR A 7 30.76 22.47 59.53
C THR A 7 30.72 22.39 58.00
N TYR A 8 29.76 21.67 57.44
CA TYR A 8 29.60 21.61 55.97
C TYR A 8 29.35 22.99 55.34
N ALA A 9 28.67 23.90 56.04
CA ALA A 9 28.39 25.25 55.55
C ALA A 9 29.67 26.10 55.51
N GLU A 10 30.50 26.01 56.54
CA GLU A 10 31.79 26.70 56.60
C GLU A 10 32.77 26.12 55.55
N LEU A 11 32.78 24.80 55.37
CA LEU A 11 33.60 24.14 54.34
C LEU A 11 33.16 24.54 52.93
N ALA A 12 31.85 24.65 52.71
CA ALA A 12 31.28 25.08 51.44
C ALA A 12 31.63 26.53 51.12
N ALA A 13 31.64 27.42 52.12
CA ALA A 13 32.09 28.80 51.97
C ALA A 13 33.58 28.88 51.61
N VAL A 14 34.43 28.03 52.20
CA VAL A 14 35.87 27.98 51.88
C VAL A 14 36.13 27.45 50.47
N TRP A 15 35.35 26.47 50.01
CA TRP A 15 35.49 25.87 48.68
C TRP A 15 34.66 26.55 47.59
N GLU A 16 33.93 27.62 47.91
CA GLU A 16 33.02 28.33 46.99
C GLU A 16 32.01 27.40 46.28
N ILE A 17 31.49 26.40 47.00
CA ILE A 17 30.50 25.44 46.49
C ILE A 17 29.24 25.42 47.34
N SER A 18 28.22 24.69 46.90
CA SER A 18 27.02 24.43 47.69
C SER A 18 27.34 23.58 48.95
N PRO A 19 26.68 23.83 50.10
CA PRO A 19 26.77 22.98 51.29
C PRO A 19 26.54 21.48 51.04
N GLU A 20 25.63 21.15 50.11
CA GLU A 20 25.37 19.75 49.75
C GLU A 20 26.52 19.15 48.92
N ALA A 21 27.14 19.94 48.04
CA ALA A 21 28.31 19.52 47.28
C ALA A 21 29.52 19.29 48.20
N ALA A 22 29.70 20.13 49.22
CA ALA A 22 30.71 19.93 50.25
C ALA A 22 30.46 18.63 51.04
N ARG A 23 29.21 18.35 51.43
CA ARG A 23 28.83 17.09 52.08
C ARG A 23 29.16 15.87 51.21
N LYS A 24 28.75 15.87 49.94
CA LYS A 24 29.03 14.76 49.00
C LYS A 24 30.52 14.55 48.80
N LYS A 25 31.30 15.62 48.78
CA LYS A 25 32.76 15.55 48.66
C LYS A 25 33.42 14.96 49.92
N VAL A 26 32.98 15.38 51.10
CA VAL A 26 33.42 14.79 52.39
C VAL A 26 33.10 13.30 52.45
N GLU A 27 31.93 12.90 51.97
CA GLU A 27 31.52 11.49 51.88
C GLU A 27 32.39 10.69 50.89
N HIS A 28 32.65 11.25 49.70
CA HIS A 28 33.49 10.62 48.69
C HIS A 28 34.95 10.44 49.16
N LEU A 29 35.49 11.45 49.85
CA LEU A 29 36.86 11.44 50.41
C LEU A 29 36.96 10.73 51.77
N ARG A 30 35.83 10.24 52.31
CA ARG A 30 35.75 9.52 53.59
C ARG A 30 36.41 10.27 54.76
N LEU A 31 36.27 11.58 54.82
CA LEU A 31 36.92 12.40 55.85
C LEU A 31 36.30 12.16 57.25
N PRO A 32 37.07 12.28 58.34
CA PRO A 32 36.58 12.07 59.70
C PRO A 32 35.49 13.09 60.09
N ARG A 33 34.40 12.59 60.67
CA ARG A 33 33.24 13.39 61.11
C ARG A 33 33.00 13.20 62.60
N SER A 34 32.68 14.29 63.29
CA SER A 34 32.24 14.27 64.68
C SER A 34 30.97 15.12 64.82
N THR A 35 30.08 14.74 65.72
CA THR A 35 28.88 15.52 66.03
C THR A 35 29.20 16.47 67.18
N GLY A 36 29.05 17.78 66.94
CA GLY A 36 29.24 18.79 67.97
C GLY A 36 28.10 18.80 68.99
N ASN A 37 28.32 19.45 70.13
CA ASN A 37 27.31 19.67 71.18
C ASN A 37 26.12 20.54 70.70
N ASP A 38 26.24 21.17 69.54
CA ASP A 38 25.22 21.94 68.82
C ASP A 38 24.36 21.07 67.88
N GLY A 39 24.57 19.74 67.87
CA GLY A 39 23.89 18.79 66.97
C GLY A 39 24.38 18.84 65.52
N LYS A 40 25.36 19.69 65.19
CA LYS A 40 25.88 19.84 63.82
C LYS A 40 27.07 18.92 63.60
N SER A 41 27.15 18.32 62.40
CA SER A 41 28.32 17.54 61.99
C SER A 41 29.49 18.47 61.65
N ARG A 42 30.63 18.21 62.29
CA ARG A 42 31.91 18.85 62.01
C ARG A 42 32.86 17.86 61.37
N VAL A 43 33.57 18.32 60.35
CA VAL A 43 34.55 17.53 59.60
C VAL A 43 35.93 18.02 59.98
N MET A 44 36.83 17.09 60.30
CA MET A 44 38.25 17.39 60.50
C MET A 44 38.94 17.38 59.14
N ILE A 45 39.44 18.52 58.70
CA ILE A 45 40.05 18.69 57.39
C ILE A 45 41.33 19.49 57.51
N ASP A 46 42.39 19.02 56.85
CA ASP A 46 43.52 19.86 56.48
C ASP A 46 43.20 20.51 55.12
N LEU A 47 43.09 21.84 55.12
CA LEU A 47 42.69 22.62 53.94
C LEU A 47 43.82 22.68 52.90
N ASP A 48 45.07 22.45 53.31
CA ASP A 48 46.21 22.43 52.40
C ASP A 48 46.24 21.11 51.61
N GLU A 49 45.77 20.01 52.20
CA GLU A 49 45.72 18.69 51.56
C GLU A 49 44.48 18.49 50.68
N VAL A 50 43.33 19.05 51.08
CA VAL A 50 42.05 18.80 50.41
C VAL A 50 41.48 20.09 49.81
N GLN A 51 41.81 20.35 48.55
CA GLN A 51 41.30 21.49 47.79
C GLN A 51 40.15 21.10 46.84
N HIS A 52 39.27 22.06 46.51
CA HIS A 52 38.28 21.91 45.45
C HIS A 52 38.87 22.31 44.10
N GLN A 53 38.98 21.35 43.20
CA GLN A 53 39.25 21.58 41.79
C GLN A 53 37.97 21.30 41.02
N ALA A 54 37.47 22.33 40.30
CA ALA A 54 36.35 22.16 39.40
C ALA A 54 36.70 21.13 38.31
N MET A 55 35.83 20.14 38.11
CA MET A 55 36.02 19.20 37.00
C MET A 55 35.96 19.96 35.67
N LYS A 56 36.94 19.70 34.79
CA LYS A 56 36.92 20.24 33.43
C LYS A 56 35.60 19.83 32.73
N PRO A 57 34.93 20.74 32.00
CA PRO A 57 33.69 20.42 31.31
C PRO A 57 33.89 19.24 30.36
N ARG A 58 32.95 18.29 30.36
CA ARG A 58 33.00 17.07 29.53
C ARG A 58 32.80 17.35 28.03
N SER A 59 32.91 18.60 27.59
CA SER A 59 32.64 19.03 26.20
C SER A 59 33.58 18.41 25.18
N ASP A 60 34.78 18.00 25.61
CA ASP A 60 35.82 17.56 24.68
C ASP A 60 35.84 16.03 24.49
N ARG A 61 34.86 15.31 25.06
CA ARG A 61 34.73 13.86 24.96
C ARG A 61 33.71 13.40 23.91
N ARG A 62 33.45 14.20 22.87
CA ARG A 62 32.94 13.64 21.60
C ARG A 62 34.16 13.15 20.84
N THR A 63 34.51 11.89 21.06
CA THR A 63 35.63 11.24 20.40
C THR A 63 35.42 11.27 18.88
N ALA A 64 36.49 11.42 18.10
CA ALA A 64 36.42 11.50 16.64
C ALA A 64 35.66 10.33 15.99
N GLY A 65 35.59 9.17 16.67
CA GLY A 65 34.79 8.00 16.26
C GLY A 65 33.28 8.28 16.16
N ASP A 66 32.69 9.02 17.09
CA ASP A 66 31.24 9.30 17.11
C ASP A 66 30.81 10.14 15.91
N ARG A 67 31.70 11.04 15.44
CA ARG A 67 31.46 11.84 14.23
C ARG A 67 31.56 10.98 12.97
N ALA A 68 32.56 10.10 12.90
CA ALA A 68 32.72 9.18 11.76
C ALA A 68 31.53 8.21 11.65
N GLU A 69 31.02 7.69 12.76
CA GLU A 69 29.83 6.84 12.78
C GLU A 69 28.58 7.61 12.35
N ALA A 70 28.39 8.85 12.84
CA ALA A 70 27.29 9.71 12.41
C ALA A 70 27.36 10.06 10.92
N ASP A 71 28.56 10.18 10.34
CA ASP A 71 28.74 10.43 8.90
C ASP A 71 28.43 9.19 8.05
N LEU A 72 28.86 8.01 8.49
CA LEU A 72 28.52 6.73 7.85
C LEU A 72 27.01 6.46 7.87
N LEU A 73 26.36 6.69 9.01
CA LEU A 73 24.90 6.57 9.13
C LEU A 73 24.17 7.55 8.21
N ARG A 74 24.65 8.80 8.12
CA ARG A 74 24.08 9.80 7.19
C ARG A 74 24.24 9.39 5.74
N GLN A 75 25.39 8.83 5.36
CA GLN A 75 25.59 8.29 4.01
C GLN A 75 24.66 7.11 3.73
N HIS A 76 24.49 6.20 4.69
CA HIS A 76 23.59 5.05 4.53
C HIS A 76 22.13 5.48 4.37
N VAL A 77 21.67 6.45 5.18
CA VAL A 77 20.33 7.04 5.05
C VAL A 77 20.13 7.70 3.69
N ALA A 78 21.14 8.43 3.19
CA ALA A 78 21.09 9.04 1.87
C ALA A 78 20.97 7.99 0.74
N THR A 79 21.71 6.88 0.85
CA THR A 79 21.60 5.76 -0.11
C THR A 79 20.21 5.13 -0.07
N LEU A 80 19.69 4.82 1.12
CA LEU A 80 18.35 4.24 1.27
C LEU A 80 17.26 5.17 0.72
N GLN A 81 17.38 6.48 0.94
CA GLN A 81 16.44 7.45 0.38
C GLN A 81 16.47 7.44 -1.16
N ALA A 82 17.65 7.39 -1.76
CA ALA A 82 17.78 7.30 -3.21
C ALA A 82 17.20 5.99 -3.77
N GLU A 83 17.34 4.88 -3.05
CA GLU A 83 16.72 3.60 -3.41
C GLU A 83 15.20 3.64 -3.31
N VAL A 84 14.66 4.24 -2.25
CA VAL A 84 13.21 4.44 -2.09
C VAL A 84 12.65 5.28 -3.24
N ASP A 85 13.33 6.38 -3.59
CA ASP A 85 12.89 7.25 -4.69
C ASP A 85 12.94 6.51 -6.04
N ARG A 86 13.98 5.71 -6.26
CA ARG A 86 14.11 4.86 -7.46
C ARG A 86 13.01 3.81 -7.54
N LEU A 87 12.73 3.10 -6.45
CA LEU A 87 11.69 2.08 -6.39
C LEU A 87 10.31 2.69 -6.53
N ALA A 88 10.06 3.86 -5.95
CA ALA A 88 8.80 4.59 -6.11
C ALA A 88 8.56 4.98 -7.58
N ALA A 89 9.59 5.48 -8.28
CA ALA A 89 9.50 5.80 -9.71
C ALA A 89 9.23 4.56 -10.58
N LEU A 90 9.91 3.44 -10.28
CA LEU A 90 9.68 2.17 -10.97
C LEU A 90 8.26 1.64 -10.74
N ALA A 91 7.79 1.66 -9.48
CA ALA A 91 6.45 1.24 -9.12
C ALA A 91 5.36 2.09 -9.79
N ALA A 92 5.57 3.41 -9.88
CA ALA A 92 4.67 4.31 -10.60
C ALA A 92 4.59 3.97 -12.10
N THR A 93 5.73 3.65 -12.71
CA THR A 93 5.79 3.24 -14.12
C THR A 93 5.05 1.93 -14.36
N HIS A 94 5.35 0.90 -13.55
CA HIS A 94 4.65 -0.39 -13.63
C HIS A 94 3.15 -0.25 -13.41
N ARG A 95 2.72 0.56 -12.44
CA ARG A 95 1.30 0.83 -12.21
C ARG A 95 0.63 1.42 -13.46
N ALA A 96 1.28 2.37 -14.12
CA ALA A 96 0.75 2.95 -15.35
C ALA A 96 0.67 1.93 -16.50
N ASP A 97 1.64 1.03 -16.63
CA ASP A 97 1.59 -0.08 -17.59
C ASP A 97 0.44 -1.06 -17.28
N TYR A 98 0.28 -1.44 -16.02
CA TYR A 98 -0.82 -2.32 -15.59
C TYR A 98 -2.18 -1.71 -15.86
N GLU A 99 -2.38 -0.42 -15.58
CA GLU A 99 -3.65 0.25 -15.87
C GLU A 99 -3.93 0.29 -17.39
N ARG A 100 -2.92 0.57 -18.21
CA ARG A 100 -3.04 0.51 -19.68
C ARG A 100 -3.40 -0.88 -20.21
N GLU A 101 -2.79 -1.94 -19.65
CA GLU A 101 -3.11 -3.32 -20.04
C GLU A 101 -4.51 -3.71 -19.56
N ARG A 102 -4.91 -3.30 -18.35
CA ARG A 102 -6.26 -3.52 -17.84
C ARG A 102 -7.30 -2.89 -18.75
N GLU A 103 -7.13 -1.62 -19.12
CA GLU A 103 -8.04 -0.92 -20.04
C GLU A 103 -8.09 -1.56 -21.43
N ARG A 104 -6.99 -2.14 -21.91
CA ARG A 104 -6.98 -2.89 -23.17
C ARG A 104 -7.74 -4.20 -23.04
N ALA A 105 -7.55 -4.94 -21.94
CA ALA A 105 -8.27 -6.17 -21.67
C ALA A 105 -9.77 -5.94 -21.49
N GLU A 106 -10.17 -4.87 -20.78
CA GLU A 106 -11.58 -4.48 -20.61
C GLU A 106 -12.24 -4.13 -21.96
N ARG A 107 -11.56 -3.38 -22.81
CA ARG A 107 -12.03 -3.09 -24.18
C ARG A 107 -12.18 -4.35 -25.02
N ALA A 108 -11.17 -5.22 -25.02
CA ALA A 108 -11.22 -6.49 -25.74
C ALA A 108 -12.37 -7.39 -25.25
N ALA A 109 -12.62 -7.43 -23.94
CA ALA A 109 -13.75 -8.17 -23.37
C ALA A 109 -15.10 -7.61 -23.84
N ALA A 110 -15.27 -6.28 -23.83
CA ALA A 110 -16.48 -5.63 -24.32
C ALA A 110 -16.71 -5.89 -25.83
N ASP A 111 -15.65 -5.85 -26.62
CA ASP A 111 -15.70 -6.16 -28.05
C ASP A 111 -16.10 -7.62 -28.30
N LEU A 112 -15.54 -8.56 -27.53
CA LEU A 112 -15.89 -9.97 -27.61
C LEU A 112 -17.36 -10.23 -27.25
N THR A 113 -17.88 -9.58 -26.20
CA THR A 113 -19.32 -9.66 -25.87
C THR A 113 -20.17 -9.14 -27.01
N THR A 114 -19.81 -7.98 -27.57
CA THR A 114 -20.53 -7.38 -28.71
C THR A 114 -20.53 -8.29 -29.94
N LEU A 115 -19.39 -8.92 -30.24
CA LEU A 115 -19.27 -9.87 -31.35
C LEU A 115 -20.06 -11.15 -31.09
N ALA A 116 -20.05 -11.66 -29.86
CA ALA A 116 -20.85 -12.83 -29.47
C ALA A 116 -22.34 -12.56 -29.64
N ASP A 117 -22.83 -11.39 -29.20
CA ASP A 117 -24.23 -11.00 -29.37
C ASP A 117 -24.61 -10.88 -30.85
N ARG A 118 -23.74 -10.27 -31.67
CA ARG A 118 -23.95 -10.17 -33.12
C ARG A 118 -24.00 -11.56 -33.79
N LEU A 119 -23.12 -12.46 -33.39
CA LEU A 119 -23.10 -13.83 -33.91
C LEU A 119 -24.38 -14.57 -33.54
N ALA A 120 -24.79 -14.50 -32.27
CA ALA A 120 -26.02 -15.14 -31.80
C ALA A 120 -27.25 -14.60 -32.54
N ASN A 121 -27.32 -13.29 -32.82
CA ASN A 121 -28.39 -12.71 -33.61
C ASN A 121 -28.35 -13.18 -35.07
N ALA A 122 -27.18 -13.19 -35.70
CA ALA A 122 -27.03 -13.67 -37.07
C ALA A 122 -27.43 -15.16 -37.22
N GLU A 123 -27.13 -15.99 -36.21
CA GLU A 123 -27.56 -17.39 -36.18
C GLU A 123 -29.08 -17.52 -36.06
N ARG A 124 -29.73 -16.71 -35.20
CA ARG A 124 -31.19 -16.66 -35.09
C ARG A 124 -31.83 -16.22 -36.41
N ASP A 125 -31.29 -15.17 -37.04
CA ASP A 125 -31.81 -14.66 -38.31
C ASP A 125 -31.70 -15.71 -39.41
N ARG A 126 -30.58 -16.43 -39.49
CA ARG A 126 -30.39 -17.55 -40.42
C ARG A 126 -31.40 -18.66 -40.16
N ALA A 127 -31.61 -19.06 -38.91
CA ALA A 127 -32.58 -20.09 -38.57
C ALA A 127 -34.02 -19.67 -38.92
N GLN A 128 -34.37 -18.39 -38.72
CA GLN A 128 -35.66 -17.86 -39.13
C GLN A 128 -35.82 -17.85 -40.65
N GLN A 129 -34.78 -17.47 -41.40
CA GLN A 129 -34.79 -17.49 -42.86
C GLN A 129 -34.96 -18.90 -43.42
N THR A 130 -34.27 -19.90 -42.86
CA THR A 130 -34.44 -21.29 -43.27
C THR A 130 -35.85 -21.79 -42.98
N ALA A 131 -36.39 -21.50 -41.78
CA ALA A 131 -37.75 -21.88 -41.43
C ALA A 131 -38.80 -21.22 -42.34
N ALA A 132 -38.61 -19.93 -42.68
CA ALA A 132 -39.49 -19.21 -43.60
C ALA A 132 -39.41 -19.78 -45.02
N ALA A 133 -38.22 -20.15 -45.49
CA ALA A 133 -38.04 -20.77 -46.80
C ALA A 133 -38.72 -22.14 -46.89
N ASP A 134 -38.60 -22.97 -45.85
CA ASP A 134 -39.26 -24.28 -45.80
C ASP A 134 -40.79 -24.14 -45.72
N ALA A 135 -41.30 -23.19 -44.91
CA ALA A 135 -42.72 -22.89 -44.88
C ALA A 135 -43.27 -22.43 -46.25
N ALA A 136 -42.53 -21.58 -46.96
CA ALA A 136 -42.90 -21.13 -48.30
C ALA A 136 -42.91 -22.27 -49.33
N ARG A 137 -41.93 -23.19 -49.24
CA ARG A 137 -41.90 -24.40 -50.08
C ARG A 137 -43.11 -25.29 -49.83
N SER A 138 -43.41 -25.61 -48.58
CA SER A 138 -44.58 -26.42 -48.21
C SER A 138 -45.89 -25.77 -48.65
N GLN A 139 -46.02 -24.45 -48.54
CA GLN A 139 -47.20 -23.75 -49.03
C GLN A 139 -47.33 -23.84 -50.56
N THR A 140 -46.22 -23.70 -51.29
CA THR A 140 -46.20 -23.83 -52.75
C THR A 140 -46.61 -25.25 -53.18
N GLU A 141 -46.12 -26.27 -52.48
CA GLU A 141 -46.49 -27.67 -52.73
C GLU A 141 -47.98 -27.92 -52.49
N ARG A 142 -48.55 -27.37 -51.41
CA ARG A 142 -50.00 -27.46 -51.14
C ARG A 142 -50.83 -26.81 -52.24
N VAL A 143 -50.50 -25.57 -52.62
CA VAL A 143 -51.20 -24.84 -53.68
C VAL A 143 -51.10 -25.60 -55.01
N ARG A 144 -49.94 -26.19 -55.30
CA ARG A 144 -49.76 -27.02 -56.50
C ARG A 144 -50.62 -28.27 -56.46
N ALA A 145 -50.64 -28.99 -55.34
CA ALA A 145 -51.47 -30.19 -55.17
C ALA A 145 -52.97 -29.87 -55.30
N GLU A 146 -53.43 -28.76 -54.71
CA GLU A 146 -54.81 -28.27 -54.87
C GLU A 146 -55.14 -27.94 -56.34
N ALA A 147 -54.26 -27.21 -57.02
CA ALA A 147 -54.45 -26.88 -58.44
C ALA A 147 -54.49 -28.12 -59.33
N ASP A 148 -53.62 -29.10 -59.07
CA ASP A 148 -53.60 -30.38 -59.80
C ASP A 148 -54.86 -31.21 -59.50
N GLY A 149 -55.36 -31.19 -58.26
CA GLY A 149 -56.65 -31.76 -57.89
C GLY A 149 -57.83 -31.14 -58.65
N LEU A 150 -57.91 -29.80 -58.66
CA LEU A 150 -58.96 -29.07 -59.40
C LEU A 150 -58.89 -29.31 -60.92
N ARG A 151 -57.68 -29.40 -61.49
CA ARG A 151 -57.49 -29.76 -62.91
C ARG A 151 -58.01 -31.17 -63.21
N ALA A 152 -57.72 -32.13 -62.34
CA ALA A 152 -58.19 -33.50 -62.47
C ALA A 152 -59.73 -33.57 -62.37
N GLU A 153 -60.32 -32.86 -61.41
CA GLU A 153 -61.78 -32.74 -61.30
C GLU A 153 -62.40 -32.13 -62.56
N LEU A 154 -61.87 -31.00 -63.04
CA LEU A 154 -62.35 -30.36 -64.27
C LEU A 154 -62.24 -31.30 -65.48
N ALA A 155 -61.14 -32.04 -65.61
CA ALA A 155 -60.96 -33.04 -66.65
C ALA A 155 -62.02 -34.16 -66.56
N ALA A 156 -62.30 -34.65 -65.35
CA ALA A 156 -63.35 -35.64 -65.11
C ALA A 156 -64.74 -35.11 -65.47
N TRP A 157 -65.05 -33.84 -65.13
CA TRP A 157 -66.31 -33.21 -65.54
C TRP A 157 -66.44 -33.09 -67.06
N LYS A 158 -65.38 -32.63 -67.74
CA LYS A 158 -65.35 -32.49 -69.21
C LYS A 158 -65.45 -33.83 -69.94
N ALA A 159 -65.01 -34.92 -69.33
CA ALA A 159 -65.12 -36.28 -69.90
C ALA A 159 -66.55 -36.85 -69.85
N ARG A 160 -67.50 -36.20 -69.16
CA ARG A 160 -68.87 -36.70 -69.02
C ARG A 160 -69.66 -36.59 -70.34
N PRO A 161 -70.46 -37.59 -70.73
CA PRO A 161 -71.15 -37.62 -72.02
C PRO A 161 -72.16 -36.50 -72.27
N TRP A 162 -72.71 -35.88 -71.23
CA TRP A 162 -73.63 -34.75 -71.39
C TRP A 162 -72.90 -33.43 -71.62
N TRP A 163 -71.65 -33.29 -71.16
CA TRP A 163 -70.83 -32.10 -71.39
C TRP A 163 -70.38 -32.02 -72.85
N GLN A 164 -70.03 -33.17 -73.45
CA GLN A 164 -69.70 -33.28 -74.88
C GLN A 164 -70.90 -32.99 -75.79
N ARG A 165 -72.13 -33.31 -75.33
CA ARG A 165 -73.38 -33.02 -76.05
C ARG A 165 -73.84 -31.57 -75.93
N ALA A 166 -73.36 -30.82 -74.94
CA ALA A 166 -73.75 -29.43 -74.72
C ALA A 166 -72.87 -28.41 -75.47
N LEU A 167 -71.74 -28.86 -76.03
CA LEU A 167 -70.75 -28.03 -76.75
C LEU A 167 -70.68 -28.33 -78.26
N GLY A 168 -71.48 -29.27 -78.76
CA GLY A 168 -71.67 -29.57 -80.20
C GLY A 168 -73.13 -29.38 -80.58
#